data_AF-A0A7Z0PTV0-F1
#
_entry.id   AF-A0A7Z0PTV0-F1
#
_cell.length_a   1.000
_cell.length_b   1.000
_cell.length_c   1.000
_cell.angle_alpha   90.00
_cell.angle_beta   90.00
_cell.angle_gamma   90.00
#
_symmetry.space_group_name_H-M   'P 1'
#
loop_
_entity.id
_entity.type
_entity.pdbx_description
1 polymer ?
#
loop_
_entity_poly.entity_id
_entity_poly.type
_entity_poly.pdbx_seq_one_letter_code
_entity_poly.pdbx_strand_id
1 'polypeptide(L)'
;MPDVVRCRVVAEDAEALRRFVRETHPDLGCHPVARPGRDGVAIEVYFRQDRLDAARAARSADRVTVTAVENVTENWRARVEEVGTGDRFATRDAVPHGLGRKE
;
A
#
# COMPACT_ATOMS: atom_id res chain seq x y z
N MET A 1 -10.62 7.55 7.63
CA MET A 1 -9.54 6.57 7.88
C MET A 1 -8.23 7.22 7.51
N PRO A 2 -7.14 7.02 8.29
CA PRO A 2 -5.82 7.52 7.89
C PRO A 2 -5.40 6.87 6.57
N ASP A 3 -4.68 7.63 5.75
CA ASP A 3 -4.19 7.15 4.47
C ASP A 3 -3.17 6.02 4.66
N VAL A 4 -3.12 5.11 3.69
CA VAL A 4 -2.16 4.01 3.64
C VAL A 4 -1.07 4.35 2.63
N VAL A 5 0.17 4.33 3.08
CA VAL A 5 1.36 4.63 2.29
C VAL A 5 2.17 3.36 2.07
N ARG A 6 2.46 3.06 0.81
CA ARG A 6 3.46 2.05 0.43
C ARG A 6 4.84 2.66 0.61
N CYS A 7 5.68 1.99 1.36
CA CYS A 7 7.05 2.40 1.67
C CYS A 7 8.04 1.35 1.21
N ARG A 8 9.17 1.82 0.67
CA ARG A 8 10.37 1.01 0.49
C ARG A 8 11.23 1.17 1.74
N VAL A 9 11.52 0.06 2.39
CA VAL A 9 12.38 0.00 3.57
C VAL A 9 13.69 -0.66 3.17
N VAL A 10 14.81 -0.01 3.43
CA VAL A 10 16.15 -0.55 3.18
C VAL A 10 16.90 -0.56 4.50
N ALA A 11 17.31 -1.74 4.96
CA ALA A 11 18.13 -1.90 6.15
C ALA A 11 19.55 -2.29 5.76
N GLU A 12 20.54 -1.95 6.58
CA GLU A 12 21.94 -2.35 6.37
C GLU A 12 22.10 -3.87 6.21
N ASP A 13 21.34 -4.65 6.99
CA ASP A 13 21.37 -6.11 6.98
C ASP A 13 20.00 -6.72 7.31
N ALA A 14 19.89 -8.04 7.16
CA ALA A 14 18.66 -8.78 7.40
C ALA A 14 18.21 -8.77 8.88
N GLU A 15 19.13 -8.64 9.83
CA GLU A 15 18.81 -8.61 11.25
C GLU A 15 18.20 -7.25 11.63
N ALA A 16 18.80 -6.15 11.18
CA ALA A 16 18.28 -4.80 11.31
C ALA A 16 16.87 -4.71 10.71
N LEU A 17 16.66 -5.30 9.52
CA LEU A 17 15.35 -5.34 8.90
C LEU A 17 14.32 -6.10 9.76
N ARG A 18 14.68 -7.29 10.25
CA ARG A 18 13.80 -8.10 11.11
C ARG A 18 13.49 -7.38 12.43
N ARG A 19 14.46 -6.68 13.01
CA ARG A 19 14.26 -5.88 14.21
C ARG A 19 13.26 -4.75 13.95
N PHE A 20 13.44 -4.02 12.86
CA PHE A 20 12.53 -2.94 12.46
C PHE A 20 11.10 -3.43 12.26
N VAL A 21 10.92 -4.50 11.46
CA VAL A 21 9.59 -5.07 11.21
C VAL A 21 8.91 -5.54 12.51
N ARG A 22 9.68 -6.14 13.43
CA ARG A 22 9.15 -6.57 14.73
C ARG A 22 8.79 -5.42 15.66
N GLU A 23 9.49 -4.29 15.59
CA GLU A 23 9.23 -3.13 16.43
C GLU A 23 8.05 -2.31 15.90
N THR A 24 8.00 -2.08 14.59
CA THR A 24 7.02 -1.17 13.97
C THR A 24 5.75 -1.85 13.48
N HIS A 25 5.75 -3.19 13.40
CA HIS A 25 4.62 -4.02 12.95
C HIS A 25 3.92 -3.48 11.69
N PRO A 26 4.65 -3.26 10.58
CA PRO A 26 4.02 -2.82 9.34
C PRO A 26 3.16 -3.93 8.73
N ASP A 27 2.25 -3.55 7.84
CA ASP A 27 1.61 -4.51 6.95
C ASP A 27 2.60 -4.90 5.83
N LEU A 28 2.86 -6.18 5.69
CA LEU A 28 3.85 -6.73 4.76
C LEU A 28 3.24 -7.15 3.41
N GLY A 29 1.92 -7.02 3.26
CA GLY A 29 1.16 -7.61 2.17
C GLY A 29 1.13 -9.15 2.21
N CYS A 30 0.62 -9.78 1.16
CA CYS A 30 0.45 -11.23 1.12
C CYS A 30 1.76 -12.02 0.95
N HIS A 31 2.79 -11.45 0.30
CA HIS A 31 4.04 -12.16 -0.01
C HIS A 31 5.25 -11.22 0.08
N PRO A 32 5.63 -10.79 1.29
CA PRO A 32 6.82 -9.97 1.48
C PRO A 32 8.08 -10.74 1.06
N VAL A 33 8.79 -10.23 0.06
CA VAL A 33 10.10 -10.77 -0.34
C VAL A 33 11.15 -9.71 -0.08
N ALA A 34 11.98 -9.94 0.93
CA ALA A 34 13.18 -9.15 1.16
C ALA A 34 14.20 -9.45 0.05
N ARG A 35 14.75 -8.42 -0.59
CA ARG A 35 15.73 -8.54 -1.67
C ARG A 35 17.05 -7.89 -1.27
N PRO A 36 18.19 -8.58 -1.44
CA PRO A 36 19.48 -7.94 -1.29
C PRO A 36 19.67 -6.89 -2.40
N GLY A 37 20.37 -5.82 -2.09
CA GLY A 37 20.73 -4.73 -2.99
C GLY A 37 22.06 -4.11 -2.60
N ARG A 38 22.49 -3.09 -3.36
CA ARG A 38 23.77 -2.42 -3.15
C ARG A 38 23.90 -1.80 -1.75
N ASP A 39 22.80 -1.26 -1.23
CA ASP A 39 22.76 -0.49 0.02
C ASP A 39 22.21 -1.31 1.20
N GLY A 40 22.08 -2.64 1.05
CA GLY A 40 21.61 -3.56 2.09
C GLY A 40 20.43 -4.42 1.66
N VAL A 41 19.50 -4.70 2.57
CA VAL A 41 18.32 -5.55 2.32
C VAL A 41 17.06 -4.69 2.24
N ALA A 42 16.35 -4.78 1.12
CA ALA A 42 15.16 -3.99 0.84
C ALA A 42 13.88 -4.82 0.91
N ILE A 43 12.78 -4.20 1.37
CA ILE A 43 11.43 -4.76 1.36
C ILE A 43 10.41 -3.65 1.10
N GLU A 44 9.28 -3.98 0.48
CA GLU A 44 8.12 -3.09 0.41
C GLU A 44 7.14 -3.42 1.53
N VAL A 45 6.66 -2.40 2.21
CA VAL A 45 5.70 -2.52 3.31
C VAL A 45 4.66 -1.41 3.23
N TYR A 46 3.59 -1.54 3.99
CA TYR A 46 2.51 -0.57 4.05
C TYR A 46 2.34 -0.07 5.48
N PHE A 47 2.24 1.25 5.61
CA PHE A 47 1.94 1.91 6.86
C PHE A 47 0.69 2.75 6.73
N ARG A 48 -0.11 2.81 7.80
CA ARG A 48 -1.03 3.94 7.96
C ARG A 48 -0.21 5.19 8.26
N GLN A 49 -0.65 6.35 7.76
CA GLN A 49 0.08 7.61 7.88
C GLN A 49 0.47 7.93 9.34
N ASP A 50 -0.43 7.72 10.29
CA ASP A 50 -0.21 7.92 11.74
C ASP A 50 0.85 6.98 12.34
N ARG A 51 1.07 5.81 11.72
CA ARG A 51 2.08 4.83 12.14
C ARG A 51 3.41 5.01 11.41
N LEU A 52 3.42 5.65 10.24
CA LEU A 52 4.65 5.90 9.48
C LEU A 52 5.59 6.83 10.23
N ASP A 53 5.07 7.90 10.83
CA ASP A 53 5.89 8.84 11.61
C ASP A 53 6.47 8.17 12.86
N ALA A 54 5.68 7.33 13.55
CA ALA A 54 6.17 6.53 14.67
C ALA A 54 7.24 5.51 14.24
N ALA A 55 7.09 4.89 13.06
CA ALA A 55 8.08 3.95 12.53
C ALA A 55 9.40 4.65 12.20
N ARG A 56 9.37 5.89 11.70
CA ARG A 56 10.57 6.70 11.45
C ARG A 56 11.30 7.11 12.72
N ALA A 57 10.58 7.21 13.84
CA ALA A 57 11.15 7.51 15.16
C ALA A 57 11.47 6.25 16.00
N ALA A 58 11.27 5.04 15.45
CA ALA A 58 11.54 3.80 16.16
C ALA A 58 13.03 3.64 16.49
N ARG A 59 13.35 2.90 17.55
CA ARG A 59 14.74 2.69 17.98
C ARG A 59 15.56 1.90 16.95
N SER A 60 14.88 1.06 16.16
CA SER A 60 15.50 0.35 15.05
C SER A 60 15.73 1.21 13.80
N ALA A 61 15.24 2.45 13.76
CA ALA A 61 15.27 3.29 12.56
C ALA A 61 16.69 3.77 12.20
N ASP A 62 17.63 3.83 13.15
CA ASP A 62 19.01 4.30 12.89
C ASP A 62 19.74 3.48 11.82
N ARG A 63 19.37 2.20 11.62
CA ARG A 63 19.98 1.28 10.64
C ARG A 63 19.06 1.01 9.44
N VAL A 64 18.02 1.83 9.26
CA VAL A 64 16.95 1.61 8.30
C VAL A 64 16.53 2.91 7.63
N THR A 65 16.54 2.94 6.30
CA THR A 65 15.97 4.02 5.51
C THR A 65 14.54 3.67 5.10
N VAL A 66 13.58 4.55 5.40
CA VAL A 66 12.17 4.40 5.04
C VAL A 66 11.77 5.47 4.02
N THR A 67 11.57 5.05 2.78
CA THR A 67 11.17 5.95 1.68
C THR A 67 9.72 5.71 1.31
N ALA A 68 8.89 6.75 1.36
CA ALA A 68 7.51 6.68 0.86
C ALA A 68 7.53 6.57 -0.66
N VAL A 69 6.83 5.58 -1.21
CA VAL A 69 6.74 5.32 -2.65
C VAL A 69 5.41 5.83 -3.20
N GLU A 70 4.31 5.61 -2.48
CA GLU A 70 2.97 5.90 -2.98
C GLU A 70 1.95 6.04 -1.84
N ASN A 71 1.04 7.01 -1.93
CA ASN A 71 -0.19 7.02 -1.13
C ASN A 71 -1.25 6.16 -1.85
N VAL A 72 -1.40 4.92 -1.37
CA VAL A 72 -2.30 3.93 -1.97
C VAL A 72 -3.76 4.35 -1.82
N THR A 73 -4.10 5.04 -0.72
CA THR A 73 -5.46 5.53 -0.50
C THR A 73 -5.84 6.62 -1.50
N GLU A 74 -4.94 7.57 -1.75
CA GLU A 74 -5.16 8.62 -2.74
C GLU A 74 -5.25 8.04 -4.16
N ASN A 75 -4.30 7.18 -4.55
CA ASN A 75 -4.33 6.54 -5.87
C ASN A 75 -5.59 5.70 -6.07
N TRP A 76 -6.04 4.97 -5.05
CA TRP A 76 -7.29 4.21 -5.13
C TRP A 76 -8.51 5.12 -5.33
N ARG A 77 -8.61 6.24 -4.59
CA ARG A 77 -9.71 7.20 -4.77
C ARG A 77 -9.74 7.75 -6.19
N ALA A 78 -8.58 8.17 -6.72
CA ALA A 78 -8.47 8.66 -8.10
C ALA A 78 -8.94 7.60 -9.11
N ARG A 79 -8.57 6.32 -8.91
CA ARG A 79 -9.00 5.21 -9.80
C ARG A 79 -10.48 4.89 -9.69
N VAL A 80 -11.09 5.08 -8.52
CA VAL A 80 -12.53 4.93 -8.35
C VAL A 80 -13.28 6.06 -9.07
N GLU A 81 -12.75 7.28 -9.10
CA GLU A 81 -13.34 8.39 -9.85
C GLU A 81 -13.28 8.18 -11.37
N GLU A 82 -12.27 7.46 -11.87
CA GLU A 82 -12.13 7.10 -13.29
C GLU A 82 -13.19 6.09 -13.76
N VAL A 83 -13.72 5.25 -12.87
CA VAL A 83 -14.75 4.26 -13.20
C VAL A 83 -16.13 4.77 -12.77
N GLY A 84 -17.09 4.77 -13.69
CA GLY A 84 -18.46 5.18 -13.37
C GLY A 84 -19.04 4.37 -12.20
N THR A 85 -19.96 4.96 -11.43
CA THR A 85 -20.60 4.36 -10.24
C THR A 85 -21.58 3.22 -10.57
N GLY A 86 -21.37 2.51 -11.67
CA GLY A 86 -22.25 1.46 -12.15
C GLY A 86 -22.23 0.26 -11.22
N ASP A 87 -23.34 0.02 -10.54
CA ASP A 87 -23.54 -1.21 -9.77
C ASP A 87 -24.12 -2.29 -10.68
N ARG A 88 -23.27 -3.26 -11.06
CA ARG A 88 -23.64 -4.42 -11.87
C ARG A 88 -24.67 -5.35 -11.20
N PHE A 89 -24.95 -5.14 -9.91
CA PHE A 89 -25.94 -5.85 -9.12
C PHE A 89 -27.12 -4.96 -8.73
N ALA A 90 -27.16 -3.71 -9.20
CA ALA A 90 -28.34 -2.87 -9.08
C ALA A 90 -29.55 -3.60 -9.70
N THR A 91 -30.71 -3.45 -9.06
CA THR A 91 -31.96 -4.09 -9.44
C THR A 91 -32.22 -3.88 -10.94
N ARG A 92 -32.62 -4.95 -11.64
CA ARG A 92 -32.65 -5.06 -13.11
C ARG A 92 -33.39 -3.91 -13.82
N ASP A 93 -34.36 -3.27 -13.15
CA ASP A 93 -35.13 -2.13 -13.67
C ASP A 93 -34.35 -0.80 -13.74
N ALA A 94 -33.14 -0.73 -13.19
CA ALA A 94 -32.25 0.44 -13.27
C ALA A 94 -31.20 0.32 -14.39
N VAL A 95 -31.20 -0.78 -15.17
CA VAL A 95 -30.31 -0.95 -16.33
C VAL A 95 -31.00 -0.33 -17.55
N PRO A 96 -30.42 0.70 -18.20
CA PRO A 96 -31.00 1.24 -19.43
C PRO A 96 -30.97 0.17 -20.52
N HIS A 97 -32.13 -0.42 -20.81
CA HIS A 97 -32.28 -1.29 -21.96
C HIS A 97 -32.31 -0.41 -23.21
N GLY A 98 -31.16 -0.32 -23.90
CA GLY A 98 -31.12 0.28 -25.23
C GLY A 98 -32.14 -0.41 -26.13
N LEU A 99 -32.91 0.38 -26.88
CA LEU A 99 -33.91 -0.04 -27.87
C LEU A 99 -33.26 -0.73 -29.09
N GLY A 100 -32.44 -1.75 -28.86
CA GLY A 100 -31.81 -2.54 -29.91
C GLY A 100 -32.83 -3.46 -30.55
N ARG A 101 -33.70 -2.93 -31.41
CA ARG A 101 -34.44 -3.73 -32.38
C ARG A 101 -33.42 -4.25 -33.39
N LYS A 102 -33.20 -5.57 -33.41
CA LYS A 102 -32.59 -6.25 -34.55
C LYS A 102 -33.70 -6.53 -35.55
N GLU A 103 -33.69 -5.81 -36.67
CA GLU A 103 -34.27 -6.29 -37.93
C GLU A 103 -33.25 -7.19 -38.63
#